data_AF-A0A6I9NW46-F1
#
_entry.id   AF-A0A6I9NW46-F1
#
_cell.length_a   1.000
_cell.length_b   1.000
_cell.length_c   1.000
_cell.angle_alpha   90.00
_cell.angle_beta   90.00
_cell.angle_gamma   90.00
#
_symmetry.space_group_name_H-M   'P 1'
#
loop_
_entity.id
_entity.type
_entity.pdbx_description
1 polymer ?
#
loop_
_entity_poly.entity_id
_entity_poly.type
_entity_poly.pdbx_seq_one_letter_code
_entity_poly.pdbx_strand_id
1 'polypeptide(L)'
;MSERENSPESFALKLCSELGLGGEFVTTIAYSIRGQISWHQRTYAFSENPLPTVEIAIRNTGDADQWCPLLETLTDAEMEKKIRDQDRNTR
;
A
#
# COMPACT_ATOMS: atom_id res chain seq x y z
N MET A 1 8.59 -3.47 -10.19
CA MET A 1 7.41 -3.66 -11.09
C MET A 1 7.70 -4.63 -12.25
N SER A 2 8.76 -5.44 -12.17
CA SER A 2 9.25 -6.29 -13.27
C SER A 2 8.81 -7.75 -13.18
N GLU A 3 8.47 -8.23 -11.98
CA GLU A 3 8.03 -9.61 -11.75
C GLU A 3 6.64 -9.83 -12.32
N ARG A 4 6.52 -10.78 -13.26
CA ARG A 4 5.28 -11.05 -14.01
C ARG A 4 4.19 -11.74 -13.18
N GLU A 5 4.58 -12.44 -12.13
CA GLU A 5 3.67 -13.19 -11.27
C GLU A 5 3.09 -12.32 -10.13
N ASN A 6 3.56 -11.07 -9.97
CA ASN A 6 3.02 -10.16 -8.98
C ASN A 6 1.60 -9.71 -9.35
N SER A 7 0.63 -10.12 -8.53
CA SER A 7 -0.79 -9.83 -8.70
C SER A 7 -1.32 -8.99 -7.54
N PRO A 8 -1.77 -7.74 -7.75
CA PRO A 8 -2.37 -6.90 -6.72
C PRO A 8 -3.57 -7.57 -6.04
N GLU A 9 -4.41 -8.29 -6.79
CA GLU A 9 -5.57 -9.00 -6.27
C GLU A 9 -5.17 -10.15 -5.35
N SER A 10 -4.17 -10.93 -5.75
CA SER A 10 -3.68 -12.06 -4.95
C SER A 10 -3.08 -11.58 -3.63
N PHE A 11 -2.32 -10.48 -3.66
CA PHE A 11 -1.81 -9.83 -2.45
C PHE A 11 -2.93 -9.28 -1.56
N ALA A 12 -3.88 -8.53 -2.13
CA ALA A 12 -4.98 -7.93 -1.38
C ALA A 12 -5.85 -9.00 -0.70
N LEU A 13 -6.15 -10.10 -1.40
CA LEU A 13 -6.88 -11.23 -0.84
C LEU A 13 -6.11 -11.87 0.33
N LYS A 14 -4.81 -12.09 0.17
CA LYS A 14 -3.96 -12.67 1.22
C LYS A 14 -3.89 -11.77 2.45
N LEU A 15 -3.64 -10.47 2.27
CA LEU A 15 -3.59 -9.48 3.35
C LEU A 15 -4.91 -9.42 4.12
N CYS A 16 -6.05 -9.35 3.41
CA CYS A 16 -7.36 -9.35 4.05
C CYS A 16 -7.64 -10.66 4.80
N SER A 17 -7.23 -11.81 4.26
CA SER A 17 -7.39 -13.10 4.93
C SER A 17 -6.58 -13.20 6.24
N GLU A 18 -5.39 -12.60 6.29
CA GLU A 18 -4.51 -12.61 7.47
C GLU A 18 -4.98 -11.63 8.55
N LEU A 19 -5.57 -10.49 8.14
CA LEU A 19 -6.08 -9.47 9.05
C LEU A 19 -7.56 -9.66 9.44
N GLY A 20 -8.25 -10.64 8.86
CA GLY A 20 -9.67 -10.87 9.11
C GLY A 20 -10.59 -9.79 8.50
N LEU A 21 -10.15 -9.17 7.40
CA LEU A 21 -10.90 -8.14 6.68
C LEU A 21 -11.75 -8.76 5.55
N GLY A 22 -12.93 -8.20 5.30
CA GLY A 22 -13.85 -8.63 4.24
C GLY A 22 -14.42 -7.47 3.44
N GLY A 23 -15.46 -7.73 2.63
CA GLY A 23 -16.17 -6.67 1.91
C GLY A 23 -15.30 -5.90 0.92
N GLU A 24 -15.40 -4.57 0.99
CA GLU A 24 -14.76 -3.61 0.07
C GLU A 24 -13.24 -3.47 0.26
N PHE A 25 -12.67 -4.00 1.35
CA PHE A 25 -11.24 -3.86 1.62
C PHE A 25 -10.38 -4.53 0.54
N VAL A 26 -10.76 -5.74 0.10
CA VAL A 26 -10.01 -6.49 -0.92
C VAL A 26 -9.92 -5.70 -2.23
N THR A 27 -11.05 -5.17 -2.70
CA THR A 27 -11.12 -4.44 -3.97
C THR A 27 -10.43 -3.08 -3.86
N THR A 28 -10.60 -2.38 -2.74
CA THR A 28 -10.00 -1.05 -2.50
C THR A 28 -8.48 -1.13 -2.38
N ILE A 29 -7.94 -2.14 -1.69
CA ILE A 29 -6.49 -2.36 -1.59
C ILE A 29 -5.90 -2.66 -2.97
N ALA A 30 -6.51 -3.57 -3.74
CA ALA A 30 -6.05 -3.91 -5.09
C ALA A 30 -6.08 -2.69 -6.02
N TYR A 31 -7.16 -1.89 -5.96
CA TYR A 31 -7.29 -0.64 -6.72
C TYR A 31 -6.18 0.37 -6.36
N SER A 32 -5.93 0.58 -5.07
CA SER A 32 -4.88 1.49 -4.59
C SER A 32 -3.49 1.08 -5.08
N ILE A 33 -3.14 -0.21 -4.97
CA ILE A 33 -1.85 -0.74 -5.45
C ILE A 33 -1.69 -0.52 -6.96
N ARG A 34 -2.73 -0.80 -7.75
CA ARG A 34 -2.72 -0.55 -9.21
C ARG A 34 -2.54 0.92 -9.55
N GLY A 35 -3.22 1.81 -8.84
CA GLY A 35 -3.09 3.26 -9.01
C GLY A 35 -1.65 3.73 -8.77
N GLN A 36 -1.04 3.30 -7.67
CA GLN A 36 0.35 3.62 -7.34
C GLN A 36 1.32 3.06 -8.38
N ILE A 37 1.17 1.80 -8.81
CA ILE A 37 1.99 1.21 -9.88
C ILE A 37 1.87 2.02 -11.18
N SER A 38 0.66 2.37 -11.61
CA SER A 38 0.44 3.15 -12.83
C SER A 38 1.09 4.54 -12.78
N TRP A 39 1.04 5.18 -11.61
CA TRP A 39 1.71 6.46 -11.41
C TRP A 39 3.23 6.28 -11.45
N HIS A 40 3.78 5.34 -10.69
CA HIS A 40 5.21 5.05 -10.67
C HIS A 40 5.75 4.67 -12.05
N GLN A 41 5.04 3.88 -12.86
CA GLN A 41 5.48 3.56 -14.23
C GLN A 41 5.62 4.79 -15.12
N ARG A 42 4.78 5.81 -14.92
CA ARG A 42 4.83 7.07 -15.69
C ARG A 42 5.92 8.02 -15.19
N THR A 43 6.16 8.05 -13.88
CA THR A 43 7.08 9.00 -13.26
C THR A 43 8.46 8.43 -12.95
N TYR A 44 8.69 7.12 -13.16
CA TYR A 44 9.93 6.43 -12.77
C TYR A 44 11.20 7.11 -13.30
N ALA A 45 11.16 7.62 -14.54
CA ALA A 45 12.29 8.32 -15.16
C ALA A 45 12.70 9.61 -14.43
N PHE A 46 11.82 10.15 -13.58
CA PHE A 46 12.03 11.35 -12.77
C PHE A 46 12.10 11.04 -11.27
N SER A 47 12.19 9.76 -10.89
CA SER A 47 12.27 9.37 -9.49
C SER A 47 13.68 9.61 -8.94
N GLU A 48 13.81 10.52 -7.98
CA GLU A 48 15.11 10.89 -7.39
C GLU A 48 15.60 9.90 -6.31
N ASN A 49 14.75 8.97 -5.85
CA ASN A 49 15.07 8.04 -4.76
C ASN A 49 14.58 6.61 -5.06
N PRO A 50 15.29 5.85 -5.91
CA PRO A 50 15.00 4.44 -6.11
C PRO A 50 15.31 3.63 -4.84
N LEU A 51 14.62 2.50 -4.65
CA LEU A 51 14.96 1.56 -3.59
C LEU A 51 16.34 0.92 -3.87
N PRO A 52 17.22 0.82 -2.86
CA PRO A 52 18.52 0.17 -3.02
C PRO A 52 18.36 -1.33 -3.25
N THR A 53 19.42 -1.97 -3.76
CA THR A 53 19.50 -3.43 -3.84
C THR A 53 19.48 -4.04 -2.44
N VAL A 54 18.76 -5.15 -2.27
CA VAL A 54 18.69 -5.86 -0.99
C VAL A 54 19.99 -6.63 -0.78
N GLU A 55 20.89 -6.08 0.04
CA GLU A 55 22.14 -6.75 0.43
C GLU A 55 21.95 -7.65 1.66
N ILE A 56 21.03 -7.27 2.55
CA ILE A 56 20.70 -7.99 3.77
C ILE A 56 19.19 -8.27 3.78
N ALA A 57 18.82 -9.54 3.90
CA ALA A 57 17.41 -9.97 3.82
C ALA A 57 16.59 -9.63 5.08
N ILE A 58 17.24 -9.26 6.18
CA ILE A 58 16.60 -8.95 7.46
C ILE A 58 16.54 -7.44 7.62
N ARG A 59 15.32 -6.90 7.72
CA ARG A 59 15.09 -5.48 8.03
C ARG A 59 15.45 -5.21 9.50
N ASN A 60 16.04 -4.05 9.77
CA ASN A 60 16.32 -3.58 11.13
C ASN A 60 15.02 -3.51 11.95
N THR A 61 15.08 -3.84 13.25
CA THR A 61 13.91 -3.87 14.15
C THR A 61 13.19 -2.53 14.23
N GLY A 62 13.91 -1.41 14.24
CA GLY A 62 13.30 -0.07 14.30
C GLY A 62 12.46 0.25 13.06
N ASP A 63 12.90 -0.21 11.89
CA ASP A 63 12.16 -0.04 10.65
C ASP A 63 11.05 -1.10 10.53
N ALA A 64 11.29 -2.33 11.00
CA ALA A 64 10.32 -3.43 10.88
C ALA A 64 8.94 -3.07 11.45
N ASP A 65 8.91 -2.39 12.59
CA ASP A 65 7.67 -1.94 13.23
C ASP A 65 6.88 -0.95 12.36
N GLN A 66 7.55 -0.14 11.54
CA GLN A 66 6.89 0.83 10.65
C GLN A 66 6.37 0.19 9.35
N TRP A 67 6.81 -1.03 9.03
CA TRP A 67 6.39 -1.75 7.82
C TRP A 67 5.25 -2.74 8.08
N CYS A 68 4.64 -2.70 9.27
CA CYS A 68 3.48 -3.54 9.60
C CYS A 68 2.15 -2.82 9.27
N PRO A 69 1.06 -3.57 8.99
CA PRO A 69 -0.25 -2.98 8.82
C PRO A 69 -0.80 -2.48 10.17
N LEU A 70 -1.53 -1.36 10.14
CA LEU A 70 -2.26 -0.82 11.28
C LEU A 70 -3.75 -0.72 10.94
N LEU A 71 -4.59 -1.28 11.80
CA LEU A 71 -6.05 -1.18 11.73
C LEU A 71 -6.58 -0.59 13.03
N GLU A 72 -7.38 0.47 12.91
CA GLU A 72 -8.03 1.14 14.04
C GLU A 72 -9.47 1.48 13.67
N THR A 73 -10.37 1.40 14.65
CA THR A 73 -11.74 1.90 14.49
C THR A 73 -11.74 3.40 14.68
N LEU A 74 -12.28 4.12 13.70
CA LEU A 74 -12.38 5.57 13.71
C LEU A 74 -13.83 6.02 13.91
N THR A 75 -14.00 7.19 14.49
CA THR A 75 -15.28 7.91 14.47
C THR A 75 -15.56 8.48 13.08
N ASP A 76 -16.82 8.78 12.79
CA ASP A 76 -17.23 9.35 11.49
C ASP A 76 -16.46 10.64 11.16
N ALA A 77 -16.23 11.50 12.16
CA ALA A 77 -15.49 12.75 11.99
C ALA A 77 -14.01 12.53 11.64
N GLU A 78 -13.37 11.52 12.25
CA GLU A 78 -11.98 11.16 11.94
C GLU A 78 -11.88 10.51 10.57
N MET A 79 -12.83 9.64 10.23
CA MET A 79 -12.90 8.99 8.92
C MET A 79 -13.07 10.02 7.81
N GLU A 80 -14.01 10.95 7.94
CA GLU A 80 -14.24 12.01 6.96
C GLU A 80 -13.01 12.91 6.78
N LYS A 81 -12.33 13.25 7.88
CA LYS A 81 -11.06 14.00 7.83
C LYS A 81 -10.01 13.24 7.03
N LYS A 82 -9.82 11.93 7.29
CA LYS A 82 -8.83 11.11 6.57
C LYS A 82 -9.16 10.96 5.08
N ILE A 83 -10.43 10.77 4.72
CA ILE A 83 -10.86 10.67 3.31
C ILE A 83 -10.57 11.97 2.56
N ARG A 84 -10.90 13.13 3.15
CA ARG A 84 -10.63 14.45 2.54
C ARG A 84 -9.13 14.68 2.32
N ASP A 85 -8.30 14.30 3.29
CA ASP A 85 -6.85 14.40 3.18
C ASP A 85 -6.28 13.43 2.12
N GLN A 86 -6.83 12.23 2.02
CA GLN A 86 -6.44 11.25 1.00
C GLN A 86 -6.83 11.69 -0.41
N ASP A 87 -8.02 12.26 -0.60
CA ASP A 87 -8.48 12.83 -1.87
C ASP A 87 -7.65 14.03 -2.31
N ARG A 88 -7.12 14.82 -1.37
CA ARG A 88 -6.21 15.92 -1.68
C ARG A 88 -4.88 15.40 -2.22
N ASN A 89 -4.39 14.26 -1.72
CA ASN A 89 -3.12 13.67 -2.15
C ASN A 89 -3.22 12.88 -3.47
N THR A 90 -4.43 12.47 -3.88
CA THR A 90 -4.66 11.74 -5.14
C THR A 90 -5.03 12.64 -6.33
N ARG A 91 -5.21 13.95 -6.11
CA ARG A 91 -5.41 14.97 -7.14
C ARG A 91 -4.10 15.59 -7.57
#